data_AF-D1C793-F1
#
_entry.id   AF-D1C793-F1
#
_cell.length_a   1.000
_cell.length_b   1.000
_cell.length_c   1.000
_cell.angle_alpha   90.00
_cell.angle_beta   90.00
_cell.angle_gamma   90.00
#
_symmetry.space_group_name_H-M   'P 1'
#
loop_
_entity.id
_entity.type
_entity.pdbx_description
1 polymer ?
#
loop_
_entity_poly.entity_id
_entity_poly.type
_entity_poly.pdbx_seq_one_letter_code
_entity_poly.pdbx_strand_id
1 'polypeptide(L)' 'MPESNGSERHAAMARGLMDAVRARYGDRLSAEEEERVADELRRMVEAAEALRRVPLTNADEPDVLFRPYRGEG' A
#
# COMPACT_ATOMS: atom_id res chain seq x y z
N MET A 1 -10.65 -16.14 -18.52
CA MET A 1 -10.84 -15.67 -17.13
C MET A 1 -9.47 -15.37 -16.50
N PRO A 2 -8.88 -14.18 -16.73
CA PRO A 2 -7.58 -13.82 -16.15
C PRO A 2 -7.69 -13.18 -14.74
N GLU A 3 -8.88 -12.81 -14.28
CA GLU A 3 -9.08 -12.10 -13.01
C GLU A 3 -8.83 -12.95 -11.75
N SER A 4 -9.03 -14.27 -11.85
CA SER A 4 -8.82 -15.21 -10.73
C SER A 4 -7.36 -15.23 -10.24
N ASN A 5 -6.38 -15.11 -11.13
CA ASN A 5 -4.96 -15.16 -10.77
C ASN A 5 -4.45 -13.83 -10.16
N GLY A 6 -5.05 -12.70 -10.54
CA GLY A 6 -4.75 -11.39 -9.96
C GLY A 6 -5.24 -11.29 -8.50
N SER A 7 -6.47 -11.73 -8.25
CA SER A 7 -7.08 -11.73 -6.91
C SER A 7 -6.31 -12.58 -5.90
N GLU A 8 -5.88 -13.79 -6.29
CA GLU A 8 -5.09 -14.67 -5.42
C GLU A 8 -3.72 -14.07 -5.08
N ARG A 9 -3.07 -13.44 -6.06
CA ARG A 9 -1.81 -12.74 -5.85
C ARG A 9 -1.97 -11.55 -4.91
N HIS A 10 -3.05 -10.75 -5.05
CA HIS A 10 -3.32 -9.65 -4.14
C HIS A 10 -3.53 -10.14 -2.71
N ALA A 11 -4.29 -11.23 -2.55
CA ALA A 11 -4.54 -11.84 -1.24
C ALA A 11 -3.25 -12.39 -0.60
N ALA A 12 -2.35 -12.98 -1.38
CA ALA A 12 -1.04 -13.42 -0.91
C ALA A 12 -0.17 -12.24 -0.44
N MET A 13 -0.14 -11.15 -1.21
CA MET A 13 0.60 -9.94 -0.84
C MET A 13 0.04 -9.30 0.44
N ALA A 14 -1.28 -9.18 0.55
CA ALA A 14 -1.95 -8.63 1.73
C ALA A 14 -1.65 -9.46 3.00
N ARG A 15 -1.61 -10.80 2.89
CA ARG A 15 -1.19 -11.67 4.02
C ARG A 15 0.24 -11.37 4.47
N GLY A 16 1.20 -11.29 3.55
CA GLY A 16 2.59 -10.97 3.91
C GLY A 16 2.74 -9.58 4.53
N LEU A 17 1.97 -8.59 4.07
CA LEU A 17 1.92 -7.26 4.70
C LEU A 17 1.31 -7.33 6.11
N MET A 18 0.27 -8.16 6.32
CA MET A 18 -0.29 -8.36 7.65
C MET A 18 0.71 -9.01 8.61
N ASP A 19 1.56 -9.93 8.13
CA ASP A 19 2.63 -10.49 8.94
C ASP A 19 3.64 -9.41 9.39
N ALA A 20 3.96 -8.44 8.53
CA ALA A 20 4.79 -7.29 8.89
C ALA A 20 4.09 -6.36 9.90
N VAL A 21 2.78 -6.16 9.77
CA VAL A 21 1.97 -5.42 10.76
C VAL A 21 2.03 -6.13 12.11
N ARG A 22 1.77 -7.44 12.16
CA ARG A 22 1.86 -8.23 13.40
C ARG A 22 3.23 -8.17 14.03
N ALA A 23 4.30 -8.31 13.24
CA ALA A 23 5.67 -8.19 13.74
C ALA A 23 5.96 -6.81 14.36
N ARG A 24 5.36 -5.74 13.83
CA ARG A 24 5.57 -4.36 14.29
C ARG A 24 4.73 -4.00 15.51
N TYR A 25 3.47 -4.44 15.55
CA TYR A 25 2.49 -4.00 16.55
C TYR A 25 2.24 -5.04 17.64
N GLY A 26 2.63 -6.31 17.43
CA GLY A 26 2.40 -7.40 18.37
C GLY A 26 0.93 -7.50 18.77
N ASP A 27 0.68 -7.66 20.06
CA ASP A 27 -0.66 -7.85 20.63
C ASP A 27 -1.46 -6.55 20.82
N ARG A 28 -1.02 -5.44 20.21
CA ARG A 28 -1.68 -4.12 20.36
C ARG A 28 -2.94 -3.97 19.52
N LEU A 29 -3.20 -4.90 18.61
CA LEU A 29 -4.40 -4.91 17.79
C LEU A 29 -5.36 -5.97 18.34
N SER A 30 -6.60 -5.56 18.57
CA SER A 30 -7.70 -6.50 18.76
C SER A 30 -7.96 -7.30 17.48
N ALA A 31 -8.64 -8.43 17.58
CA ALA A 31 -9.01 -9.25 16.42
C ALA A 31 -9.83 -8.46 15.39
N GLU A 32 -10.72 -7.57 15.83
CA GLU A 32 -11.51 -6.70 14.95
C GLU A 32 -10.64 -5.66 14.24
N GLU A 33 -9.63 -5.11 14.92
CA GLU A 33 -8.65 -4.22 14.30
C GLU A 33 -7.76 -4.95 13.31
N GLU A 34 -7.31 -6.17 13.61
CA GLU A 34 -6.57 -6.99 12.67
C GLU A 34 -7.36 -7.27 11.40
N GLU A 35 -8.64 -7.65 11.52
CA GLU A 35 -9.51 -7.91 10.37
C GLU A 35 -9.68 -6.65 9.51
N ARG A 36 -9.92 -5.50 10.15
CA ARG A 36 -10.01 -4.21 9.44
C ARG A 36 -8.72 -3.86 8.71
N VAL A 37 -7.56 -4.09 9.32
CA VAL A 37 -6.25 -3.85 8.68
C VAL A 37 -6.04 -4.81 7.50
N ALA A 38 -6.36 -6.10 7.67
CA ALA A 38 -6.21 -7.09 6.59
C ALA A 38 -7.07 -6.72 5.36
N ASP A 39 -8.30 -6.26 5.60
CA ASP A 39 -9.20 -5.77 4.56
C ASP A 39 -8.67 -4.52 3.85
N GLU A 40 -8.12 -3.58 4.62
CA GLU A 40 -7.54 -2.36 4.05
C GLU A 40 -6.29 -2.68 3.22
N LEU A 41 -5.42 -3.55 3.71
CA LEU A 41 -4.24 -3.99 2.97
C LEU A 41 -4.61 -4.64 1.63
N ARG A 42 -5.67 -5.45 1.60
CA ARG A 42 -6.19 -6.03 0.35
C ARG A 42 -6.63 -4.95 -0.65
N ARG A 43 -7.41 -3.97 -0.18
CA ARG A 43 -7.85 -2.82 -1.01
C ARG A 43 -6.67 -1.99 -1.52
N MET A 44 -5.68 -1.73 -0.66
CA MET A 44 -4.48 -0.97 -1.01
C MET A 44 -3.62 -1.69 -2.04
N VAL A 45 -3.46 -3.01 -1.95
CA VAL A 45 -2.72 -3.80 -2.94
C VAL A 45 -3.41 -3.72 -4.31
N GLU A 46 -4.73 -3.87 -4.36
CA GLU A 46 -5.49 -3.75 -5.60
C GLU A 46 -5.37 -2.34 -6.20
N ALA A 47 -5.52 -1.30 -5.38
CA ALA A 47 -5.36 0.09 -5.80
C ALA A 47 -3.94 0.39 -6.31
N ALA A 48 -2.90 -0.12 -5.63
CA ALA A 48 -1.51 0.04 -6.05
C ALA A 48 -1.26 -0.61 -7.42
N GLU A 49 -1.87 -1.76 -7.70
CA GLU A 49 -1.78 -2.38 -9.03
C GLU A 49 -2.51 -1.60 -10.10
N ALA A 50 -3.67 -1.01 -9.78
CA ALA A 50 -4.35 -0.10 -10.70
C ALA A 50 -3.49 1.13 -11.00
N LEU A 51 -2.89 1.76 -9.99
CA LEU A 51 -1.98 2.91 -10.15
C LEU A 51 -0.76 2.54 -10.99
N ARG A 52 -0.17 1.36 -10.81
CA ARG A 52 1.00 0.90 -11.59
C ARG A 52 0.71 0.75 -13.09
N ARG A 53 -0.55 0.66 -13.49
CA ARG A 53 -0.94 0.59 -14.91
C ARG A 53 -0.95 1.96 -15.59
N VAL A 54 -0.91 3.05 -14.81
CA VAL A 54 -0.83 4.41 -15.36
C VAL A 54 0.61 4.64 -15.85
N PRO A 55 0.82 4.87 -17.16
CA PRO A 55 2.15 5.15 -17.67
C PRO A 55 2.60 6.53 -17.20
N LEU A 56 3.82 6.59 -16.66
CA LEU A 56 4.50 7.84 -16.32
C LEU A 56 5.67 8.03 -17.28
N THR A 57 5.83 9.26 -17.75
CA THR A 57 7.01 9.75 -18.44
C THR A 57 8.00 10.32 -17.43
N ASN A 58 9.27 10.48 -17.83
CA ASN A 58 10.26 11.15 -16.98
C ASN A 58 9.94 12.64 -16.72
N ALA A 59 8.99 13.23 -17.46
CA ALA A 59 8.52 14.58 -17.24
C ALA A 59 7.40 14.66 -16.18
N ASP A 60 6.86 13.52 -15.73
CA ASP A 60 5.87 13.47 -14.66
C ASP A 60 6.57 13.57 -13.31
N GLU A 61 6.69 14.81 -12.81
CA GLU A 61 7.29 15.10 -11.50
C GLU A 61 6.31 14.81 -10.35
N PRO A 62 6.81 14.60 -9.11
CA PRO A 62 5.95 14.56 -7.93
C PRO A 62 5.13 15.85 -7.79
N ASP A 63 3.85 15.71 -7.42
CA ASP A 63 2.93 16.85 -7.21
C ASP A 63 3.48 17.86 -6.18
N VAL A 64 4.24 17.36 -5.19
CA VAL A 64 4.94 18.19 -4.21
C VAL A 64 6.43 17.90 -4.26
N LEU A 65 7.20 18.91 -4.68
CA LEU A 65 8.65 18.89 -4.60
C LEU A 65 9.12 19.29 -3.20
N PHE A 66 10.09 18.55 -2.66
CA PHE A 66 10.77 18.93 -1.43
C PHE A 66 11.49 20.28 -1.61
N ARG A 67 11.18 21.25 -0.75
CA ARG A 67 11.86 22.55 -0.70
C ARG A 67 12.57 22.70 0.64
N PRO A 68 13.91 22.72 0.68
CA PRO A 68 14.62 22.96 1.92
C PRO A 68 14.35 24.37 2.44
N TYR A 69 14.10 24.50 3.73
CA TYR A 69 14.03 25.81 4.39
C TYR A 69 15.42 26.47 4.40
N ARG A 70 15.49 27.76 4.05
CA ARG A 70 16.77 28.49 3.91
C ARG A 70 16.94 29.68 4.88
N GLY A 71 16.01 29.90 5.82
CA GLY A 71 16.03 31.10 6.67
C GLY A 71 15.59 32.37 5.92
N GLU A 72 15.56 33.51 6.64
CA GLU A 72 15.42 34.84 6.02
C GLU A 72 16.77 35.21 5.37
N GLY A 73 16.73 35.70 4.13
CA GLY A 73 17.91 36.03 3.33
C GLY A 73 18.67 37.26 3.80
#